data_AF-A0A935M9I8-F1
#
_entry.id   AF-A0A935M9I8-F1
#
_cell.length_a   1.000
_cell.length_b   1.000
_cell.length_c   1.000
_cell.angle_alpha   90.00
_cell.angle_beta   90.00
_cell.angle_gamma   90.00
#
_symmetry.space_group_name_H-M   'P 1'
#
loop_
_entity.id
_entity.type
_entity.pdbx_description
1 polymer ?
#
loop_
_entity_poly.entity_id
_entity_poly.type
_entity_poly.pdbx_seq_one_letter_code
_entity_poly.pdbx_strand_id
1 'polypeptide(L)'
;MIVSNFILFLNLGGGEIILILFVILLMFGGKGIPSIAKALGKGIREFKNATSDIQRDIHQSTGGITQQVNEQIQEIKKEIDIEKD
;
A
#
# COMPACT_ATOMS: atom_id res chain seq x y z
N MET A 1 -15.06 -14.10 27.62
CA MET A 1 -15.51 -12.90 28.35
C MET A 1 -15.10 -11.60 27.64
N ILE A 2 -13.82 -11.40 27.30
CA ILE A 2 -13.36 -10.20 26.56
C ILE A 2 -14.01 -10.07 25.17
N VAL A 3 -14.06 -11.17 24.41
CA VAL A 3 -14.66 -11.18 23.06
C VAL A 3 -16.17 -10.91 23.10
N SER A 4 -16.90 -11.44 24.09
CA SER A 4 -18.33 -11.18 24.26
C SER A 4 -18.62 -9.72 24.63
N ASN A 5 -17.79 -9.10 25.47
CA ASN A 5 -17.91 -7.68 25.81
C ASN A 5 -17.62 -6.80 24.60
N PHE A 6 -16.66 -7.20 23.77
CA PHE A 6 -16.39 -6.52 22.50
C PHE A 6 -17.57 -6.64 21.52
N ILE A 7 -18.20 -7.81 21.42
CA ILE A 7 -19.39 -8.00 20.56
C ILE A 7 -20.62 -7.23 21.09
N LEU A 8 -20.81 -7.08 22.40
CA LEU A 8 -21.82 -6.19 22.98
C LEU A 8 -21.58 -4.72 22.60
N PHE A 9 -20.31 -4.29 22.56
CA PHE A 9 -19.92 -2.97 22.06
C PHE A 9 -20.01 -2.84 20.53
N LEU A 10 -20.11 -3.93 19.77
CA LEU A 10 -20.35 -3.88 18.32
C LEU A 10 -21.84 -3.91 17.97
N ASN A 11 -22.70 -4.23 18.94
CA ASN A 11 -24.16 -4.13 18.82
C ASN A 11 -24.68 -2.71 19.11
N LEU A 12 -23.78 -1.72 19.12
CA LEU A 12 -24.13 -0.31 19.31
C LEU A 12 -24.95 0.17 18.11
N GLY A 13 -26.22 0.49 18.35
CA GLY A 13 -27.07 1.17 17.38
C GLY A 13 -26.56 2.57 17.05
N GLY A 14 -27.17 3.22 16.05
CA GLY A 14 -26.74 4.54 15.57
C GLY A 14 -26.66 5.63 16.66
N GLY A 15 -27.51 5.55 17.69
CA GLY A 15 -27.49 6.50 18.81
C GLY A 15 -26.26 6.38 19.71
N GLU A 16 -25.77 5.18 19.96
CA GLU A 16 -24.62 4.95 20.83
C GLU A 16 -23.30 5.33 20.14
N ILE A 17 -23.21 5.09 18.82
CA ILE A 17 -22.10 5.57 17.99
C ILE A 17 -21.99 7.10 18.05
N ILE A 18 -23.13 7.81 17.97
CA ILE A 18 -23.17 9.27 18.08
C ILE A 18 -22.68 9.74 19.45
N LEU A 19 -23.04 9.03 20.53
CA LEU A 19 -22.62 9.38 21.89
C LEU A 19 -21.10 9.21 22.08
N ILE A 20 -20.52 8.14 21.54
CA ILE A 20 -19.07 7.93 21.53
C ILE A 20 -18.36 9.02 20.72
N LEU A 21 -18.88 9.34 19.52
CA LEU A 21 -18.36 10.43 18.71
C LEU A 21 -18.41 11.75 19.49
N PHE A 22 -19.48 12.01 20.24
CA PHE A 22 -19.64 13.21 21.04
C PHE A 22 -18.60 13.30 22.16
N VAL A 23 -18.36 12.21 22.90
CA VAL A 23 -17.30 12.16 23.94
C VAL A 23 -15.92 12.42 23.34
N ILE A 24 -15.61 11.78 22.21
CA ILE A 24 -14.35 12.02 21.49
C ILE A 24 -14.24 13.48 21.02
N LEU A 25 -15.36 14.06 20.55
CA LEU A 25 -15.43 15.46 20.15
C LEU A 25 -15.23 16.42 21.33
N LEU A 26 -15.64 16.07 22.55
CA LEU A 26 -15.37 16.87 23.74
C LEU A 26 -13.89 16.79 24.16
N MET A 27 -13.27 15.60 24.03
CA MET A 27 -11.85 15.42 24.35
C MET A 27 -10.92 16.13 23.37
N PHE A 28 -11.17 16.00 22.06
CA PHE A 28 -10.28 16.49 21.00
C PHE A 28 -10.82 17.73 20.26
N GLY A 29 -12.04 18.16 20.59
CA GLY A 29 -12.76 19.20 19.87
C GLY A 29 -13.37 18.73 18.54
N GLY A 30 -14.20 19.59 17.95
CA GLY A 30 -14.81 19.41 16.62
C GLY A 30 -13.81 19.13 15.48
N LYS A 31 -12.53 19.46 15.68
CA LYS A 31 -11.47 19.43 14.66
C LYS A 31 -10.52 18.25 14.80
N GLY A 32 -10.60 17.46 15.88
CA GLY A 32 -9.67 16.35 16.15
C GLY A 32 -9.74 15.23 15.10
N ILE A 33 -10.93 14.64 14.93
CA ILE A 33 -11.16 13.55 13.96
C ILE A 33 -10.79 13.98 12.52
N PRO A 34 -11.26 15.14 12.00
CA PRO A 34 -10.93 15.55 10.64
C PRO A 34 -9.44 15.88 10.44
N SER A 35 -8.76 16.42 11.45
CA SER A 35 -7.33 16.75 11.34
C SER A 35 -6.46 15.50 11.27
N ILE A 36 -6.75 14.50 12.10
CA ILE A 36 -6.02 13.22 12.09
C ILE A 36 -6.27 12.50 10.76
N ALA A 37 -7.52 12.45 10.30
CA ALA A 37 -7.86 11.86 9.00
C ALA A 37 -7.11 12.54 7.84
N LYS A 38 -7.00 13.88 7.85
CA LYS A 38 -6.23 14.63 6.84
C LYS A 38 -4.73 14.34 6.92
N ALA A 39 -4.16 14.28 8.12
CA ALA A 39 -2.73 14.00 8.32
C ALA A 39 -2.37 12.57 7.89
N LEU A 40 -3.15 11.58 8.32
CA LEU A 40 -2.99 10.18 7.91
C LEU A 40 -3.18 10.01 6.41
N GLY A 41 -4.19 10.66 5.82
CA GLY A 41 -4.43 10.62 4.38
C GLY A 41 -3.27 11.17 3.55
N LYS A 42 -2.65 12.27 4.01
CA LYS A 42 -1.42 12.80 3.40
C LYS A 42 -0.25 11.83 3.56
N GLY A 43 -0.03 11.30 4.76
CA GLY A 43 1.05 10.34 5.04
C GLY A 43 0.96 9.07 4.20
N ILE A 44 -0.24 8.48 4.08
CA ILE A 44 -0.46 7.29 3.23
C ILE A 44 -0.19 7.62 1.76
N ARG A 45 -0.61 8.79 1.28
CA ARG A 45 -0.36 9.22 -0.11
C ARG A 45 1.13 9.41 -0.39
N GLU A 46 1.84 10.09 0.51
CA GLU A 46 3.30 10.30 0.39
C GLU A 46 4.06 8.97 0.45
N PHE A 47 3.70 8.09 1.38
CA PHE A 47 4.28 6.75 1.49
C PHE A 47 4.07 5.92 0.22
N LYS A 48 2.84 5.94 -0.34
CA LYS A 48 2.52 5.26 -1.60
C LYS A 48 3.35 5.79 -2.76
N ASN A 49 3.48 7.12 -2.88
CA ASN A 49 4.26 7.74 -3.95
C ASN A 49 5.74 7.34 -3.86
N ALA A 50 6.36 7.48 -2.69
CA ALA A 50 7.74 7.08 -2.46
C ALA A 50 7.97 5.59 -2.78
N THR A 51 7.04 4.73 -2.35
CA THR A 51 7.12 3.29 -2.64
C THR A 51 6.97 3.00 -4.15
N SER A 52 6.10 3.73 -4.85
CA SER A 52 5.90 3.57 -6.30
C SER A 52 7.11 4.01 -7.11
N ASP A 53 7.78 5.08 -6.70
CA ASP A 53 9.01 5.54 -7.35
C ASP A 53 10.14 4.51 -7.15
N ILE A 54 10.31 4.00 -5.92
CA ILE A 54 11.26 2.91 -5.62
C ILE A 54 10.93 1.66 -6.44
N GLN A 55 9.66 1.27 -6.53
CA GLN A 55 9.24 0.11 -7.31
C GLN A 55 9.55 0.28 -8.79
N ARG A 56 9.34 1.48 -9.35
CA ARG A 56 9.68 1.79 -10.75
C ARG A 56 11.19 1.71 -10.98
N ASP A 57 12.00 2.30 -10.10
CA ASP A 57 13.45 2.32 -10.23
C ASP A 57 14.06 0.91 -10.13
N ILE A 58 13.54 0.07 -9.23
CA ILE A 58 13.91 -1.35 -9.12
C ILE A 58 13.53 -2.12 -10.38
N HIS A 59 12.31 -1.91 -10.90
CA HIS A 59 11.83 -2.59 -12.09
C HIS A 59 12.60 -2.17 -13.35
N GLN A 60 12.97 -0.89 -13.46
CA GLN A 60 13.74 -0.35 -14.57
C GLN A 60 15.21 -0.82 -14.52
N SER A 61 15.80 -0.90 -13.33
CA SER A 61 17.16 -1.41 -13.12
C SER A 61 17.28 -2.92 -13.34
N THR A 62 16.24 -3.69 -13.02
CA THR A 62 16.23 -5.16 -13.16
C THR A 62 15.75 -5.60 -14.55
N GLY A 63 14.75 -4.92 -15.11
CA GLY A 63 14.19 -5.23 -16.43
C GLY A 63 15.18 -4.98 -17.58
N GLY A 64 16.06 -3.99 -17.46
CA GLY A 64 17.13 -3.75 -18.43
C GLY A 64 18.16 -4.89 -18.49
N ILE A 65 18.49 -5.51 -17.35
CA ILE A 65 19.45 -6.62 -17.27
C ILE A 65 18.84 -7.89 -17.87
N THR A 66 17.57 -8.20 -17.54
CA THR A 66 16.89 -9.39 -18.11
C THR A 66 16.68 -9.27 -19.62
N GLN A 67 16.42 -8.06 -20.13
CA GLN A 67 16.25 -7.82 -21.57
C GLN A 67 17.58 -7.96 -22.33
N GLN A 68 18.68 -7.40 -21.81
CA GLN A 68 20.02 -7.54 -22.41
C GLN A 68 20.51 -9.00 -22.41
N VAL A 69 20.28 -9.74 -21.33
CA VAL A 69 20.62 -11.17 -21.25
C VAL A 69 19.82 -11.99 -22.28
N ASN A 70 18.53 -11.69 -22.46
CA ASN A 70 17.70 -12.41 -23.42
C ASN A 70 18.11 -12.11 -24.87
N GLU A 71 18.49 -10.88 -25.21
CA GLU A 71 19.01 -10.53 -26.54
C GLU A 71 20.36 -11.22 -26.84
N GLN A 72 21.28 -11.27 -25.87
CA GLN A 72 22.57 -11.97 -26.02
C GLN A 72 22.41 -13.50 -26.16
N ILE A 73 21.48 -14.12 -25.40
CA ILE A 73 21.20 -15.56 -25.51
C ILE A 73 20.63 -15.91 -26.89
N GLN A 74 19.85 -15.01 -27.51
CA GLN A 74 19.29 -15.23 -28.85
C GLN A 74 20.36 -15.11 -29.95
N GLU A 75 21.34 -14.22 -29.79
CA GLU A 75 22.47 -14.09 -30.71
C GLU A 75 23.38 -15.33 -30.66
N ILE A 76 23.73 -15.78 -29.44
CA ILE A 76 24.49 -17.02 -29.23
C ILE A 76 23.74 -18.25 -29.78
N LYS A 77 22.41 -18.33 -29.57
CA LYS A 77 21.60 -19.43 -30.12
C LYS A 77 21.59 -19.47 -31.64
N LYS A 78 21.61 -18.32 -32.31
CA LYS A 78 21.69 -18.23 -33.77
C LYS A 78 23.04 -18.68 -34.31
N GLU A 79 24.11 -18.46 -33.56
CA GLU A 79 25.46 -18.88 -33.95
C GLU A 79 25.65 -20.40 -33.79
N ILE A 80 25.02 -21.02 -32.79
CA ILE A 80 25.15 -22.47 -32.52
C ILE A 80 24.30 -23.33 -33.49
N ASP A 81 23.20 -22.80 -34.03
CA ASP A 81 22.37 -23.53 -35.03
C ASP A 81 23.01 -23.58 -36.43
N ILE A 82 24.10 -22.85 -36.69
CA ILE A 82 24.77 -22.82 -38.01
C ILE A 82 25.93 -23.83 -38.09
N GLU A 83 26.42 -24.35 -36.96
CA GLU A 83 27.60 -25.25 -36.93
C GLU A 83 27.25 -26.74 -36.90
N LYS A 84 25.99 -27.11 -37.17
CA LYS A 84 25.54 -28.52 -37.12
C LYS A 84 24.93 -29.09 -38.41
N ASP A 85 25.10 -28.42 -39.54
CA ASP A 85 24.84 -28.97 -40.88
C ASP A 85 26.11 -28.99 -41.74
#